data_AF-Q57WW4-F1
#
_entry.id   AF-Q57WW4-F1
#
_cell.length_a   1.000
_cell.length_b   1.000
_cell.length_c   1.000
_cell.angle_alpha   90.00
_cell.angle_beta   90.00
_cell.angle_gamma   90.00
#
_symmetry.space_group_name_H-M   'P 1'
#
loop_
_entity.id
_entity.type
_entity.pdbx_description
1 polymer ?
#
loop_
_entity_poly.entity_id
_entity_poly.type
_entity_poly.pdbx_seq_one_letter_code
_entity_poly.pdbx_strand_id
1 'polypeptide(L)'
;MLNAGGAFSGFWEWCAQNGIVSKKLFIRQSMQGLMPLLSLHADQPIGAGDVVLSVPYLSTLNAQTVRGDLRPVAVPSIRVMCRFLQRRGVDISTARALWLASCLACATRLVAQGHEVGFAPLLSSSLLPKLPSPFVEAYVGGYPAISDALAGVADEPVRRAYLKDFETQVRSQLRATHAILRFNQRRHPSRIPLTLLPTVDELCAAYRTVLQRSVMLPVDCVPSSPGDLADLLEEKQGIDVLPSLVPGIDIIRSPTGYPPVTSVAGNSSGTPIAGDESNAANCSLHTCVQSDFISPGTRRRVLLETEPLSNRRVVVCSTKEIKVGEELFLSYGS
;
A
#
# COMPACT_ATOMS: atom_id res chain seq x y z
N MET A 1 19.17 -9.49 18.05
CA MET A 1 19.36 -9.46 16.59
C MET A 1 18.74 -10.74 16.01
N LEU A 2 17.49 -10.70 15.57
CA LEU A 2 16.88 -11.81 14.81
C LEU A 2 17.12 -11.52 13.33
N ASN A 3 17.76 -12.44 12.63
CA ASN A 3 17.93 -12.41 11.17
C ASN A 3 16.53 -12.49 10.50
N ALA A 4 15.86 -11.35 10.39
CA ALA A 4 14.54 -11.23 9.75
C ALA A 4 14.58 -11.54 8.24
N GLY A 5 15.77 -11.72 7.64
CA GLY A 5 15.92 -12.10 6.24
C GLY A 5 15.22 -13.40 5.87
N GLY A 6 15.08 -14.35 6.81
CA GLY A 6 14.39 -15.62 6.55
C GLY A 6 12.86 -15.51 6.46
N ALA A 7 12.25 -14.55 7.18
CA ALA A 7 10.79 -14.43 7.23
C ALA A 7 10.17 -13.86 5.94
N PHE A 8 11.00 -13.19 5.13
CA PHE A 8 10.57 -12.50 3.91
C PHE A 8 11.27 -13.04 2.65
N SER A 9 11.97 -14.17 2.71
CA SER A 9 12.67 -14.73 1.54
C SER A 9 11.71 -14.99 0.38
N GLY A 10 10.58 -15.64 0.64
CA GLY A 10 9.57 -15.93 -0.38
C GLY A 10 8.96 -14.67 -1.02
N PHE A 11 8.92 -13.55 -0.28
CA PHE A 11 8.51 -12.26 -0.84
C PHE A 11 9.54 -11.73 -1.84
N TRP A 12 10.83 -11.73 -1.47
CA TRP A 12 11.90 -11.26 -2.34
C TRP A 12 12.09 -12.15 -3.57
N GLU A 13 11.96 -13.47 -3.42
CA GLU A 13 11.95 -14.43 -4.53
C GLU A 13 10.82 -14.14 -5.51
N TRP A 14 9.60 -13.92 -5.00
CA TRP A 14 8.46 -13.55 -5.82
C TRP A 14 8.69 -12.22 -6.53
N CYS A 15 9.25 -11.22 -5.85
CA CYS A 15 9.58 -9.93 -6.44
C CYS A 15 10.55 -10.09 -7.63
N ALA A 16 11.62 -10.86 -7.45
CA ALA A 16 12.59 -11.13 -8.51
C ALA A 16 11.95 -11.85 -9.72
N GLN A 17 11.12 -12.87 -9.47
CA GLN A 17 10.40 -13.61 -10.51
C GLN A 17 9.42 -12.72 -11.29
N ASN A 18 8.84 -11.71 -10.64
CA ASN A 18 7.87 -10.78 -11.23
C ASN A 18 8.53 -9.49 -11.73
N GLY A 19 9.83 -9.49 -12.00
CA GLY A 19 10.55 -8.40 -12.66
C GLY A 19 10.70 -7.13 -11.83
N ILE A 20 10.52 -7.22 -10.51
CA ILE A 20 10.78 -6.12 -9.58
C ILE A 20 12.29 -6.05 -9.36
N VAL A 21 12.85 -4.88 -9.62
CA VAL A 21 14.28 -4.60 -9.43
C VAL A 21 14.41 -3.65 -8.25
N SER A 22 15.31 -3.98 -7.33
CA SER A 22 15.58 -3.14 -6.15
C SER A 22 17.07 -3.02 -5.88
N LYS A 23 17.45 -1.99 -5.15
CA LYS A 23 18.69 -2.00 -4.37
C LYS A 23 18.63 -3.13 -3.33
N LYS A 24 19.75 -3.41 -2.65
CA LYS A 24 19.70 -4.35 -1.51
C LYS A 24 18.94 -3.70 -0.37
N LEU A 25 17.77 -4.24 -0.06
CA LEU A 25 16.85 -3.75 0.96
C LEU A 25 16.49 -4.91 1.91
N PHE A 26 16.08 -4.57 3.12
CA PHE A 26 15.49 -5.54 4.05
C PHE A 26 14.28 -4.96 4.76
N ILE A 27 13.35 -5.84 5.12
CA ILE A 27 12.15 -5.48 5.87
C ILE A 27 12.44 -5.67 7.36
N ARG A 28 12.13 -4.66 8.17
CA ARG A 28 12.02 -4.81 9.62
C ARG A 28 10.56 -4.86 10.01
N GLN A 29 10.26 -5.70 10.98
CA GLN A 29 9.00 -5.69 11.68
C GLN A 29 9.26 -5.16 13.08
N SER A 30 8.50 -4.14 13.47
CA SER A 30 8.52 -3.55 14.81
C SER A 30 7.09 -3.48 15.36
N MET A 31 6.98 -3.18 16.65
CA MET A 31 5.69 -2.95 17.31
C MET A 31 5.69 -1.54 17.88
N GLN A 32 4.63 -0.79 17.62
CA GLN A 32 4.35 0.48 18.27
C GLN A 32 3.05 0.37 19.05
N GLY A 33 3.18 0.17 20.36
CA GLY A 33 2.07 -0.31 21.18
C GLY A 33 1.60 -1.69 20.68
N LEU A 34 0.33 -1.79 20.30
CA LEU A 34 -0.26 -3.00 19.71
C LEU A 34 -0.27 -3.00 18.18
N MET A 35 0.33 -1.99 17.54
CA MET A 35 0.37 -1.88 16.09
C MET A 35 1.64 -2.52 15.52
N PRO A 36 1.54 -3.60 14.73
CA PRO A 36 2.67 -4.10 13.97
C PRO A 36 2.98 -3.13 12.84
N LEU A 37 4.24 -2.73 12.74
CA LEU A 37 4.74 -1.86 11.69
C LEU A 37 5.78 -2.60 10.88
N LEU A 38 5.63 -2.53 9.56
CA LEU A 38 6.66 -2.93 8.62
C LEU A 38 7.37 -1.68 8.14
N SER A 39 8.69 -1.75 8.07
CA SER A 39 9.53 -0.70 7.53
C SER A 39 10.56 -1.28 6.57
N LEU A 40 10.88 -0.51 5.53
CA LEU A 40 11.84 -0.91 4.52
C LEU A 40 13.15 -0.13 4.72
N HIS A 41 14.28 -0.84 4.74
CA HIS A 41 15.58 -0.25 5.04
C HIS A 41 16.62 -0.61 3.99
N ALA A 42 17.62 0.26 3.83
CA ALA A 42 18.74 0.02 2.94
C ALA A 42 19.78 -0.93 3.55
N ASP A 43 20.21 -1.95 2.79
CA ASP A 43 21.32 -2.86 3.16
C ASP A 43 22.65 -2.47 2.48
N GLN A 44 22.63 -1.41 1.69
CA GLN A 44 23.78 -0.87 1.00
C GLN A 44 23.61 0.65 0.87
N PRO A 45 24.70 1.42 0.68
CA PRO A 45 24.60 2.85 0.38
C PRO A 45 23.79 3.07 -0.90
N ILE A 46 22.92 4.08 -0.89
CA ILE A 46 22.14 4.51 -2.06
C ILE A 46 22.47 5.98 -2.31
N GLY A 47 22.96 6.29 -3.51
CA GLY A 47 23.28 7.67 -3.89
C GLY A 47 22.02 8.50 -4.09
N ALA A 48 22.12 9.83 -4.02
CA ALA A 48 20.99 10.70 -4.33
C ALA A 48 20.57 10.57 -5.81
N GLY A 49 19.26 10.45 -6.06
CA GLY A 49 18.69 10.29 -7.41
C GLY A 49 18.79 8.86 -7.97
N ASP A 50 19.29 7.90 -7.19
CA ASP A 50 19.31 6.49 -7.57
C ASP A 50 17.90 5.89 -7.57
N VAL A 51 17.67 4.94 -8.47
CA VAL A 51 16.49 4.07 -8.40
C VAL A 51 16.65 3.11 -7.23
N VAL A 52 15.74 3.20 -6.27
CA VAL A 52 15.66 2.31 -5.10
C VAL A 52 14.87 1.06 -5.43
N LEU A 53 13.69 1.25 -6.06
CA LEU A 53 12.76 0.20 -6.48
C LEU A 53 12.18 0.53 -7.85
N SER A 54 12.02 -0.49 -8.69
CA SER A 54 11.32 -0.41 -9.98
C SER A 54 10.40 -1.61 -10.11
N VAL A 55 9.10 -1.36 -10.12
CA VAL A 55 8.04 -2.37 -10.09
C VAL A 55 7.28 -2.34 -11.41
N PRO A 56 7.17 -3.44 -12.17
CA PRO A 56 6.23 -3.54 -13.29
C PRO A 56 4.82 -3.22 -12.82
N TYR A 57 4.13 -2.36 -13.55
CA TYR A 57 2.77 -2.00 -13.18
C TYR A 57 1.85 -3.22 -13.11
N LEU A 58 2.07 -4.22 -13.96
CA LEU A 58 1.31 -5.48 -13.95
C LEU A 58 1.48 -6.32 -12.67
N SER A 59 2.54 -6.09 -11.89
CA SER A 59 2.79 -6.78 -10.61
C SER A 59 2.07 -6.11 -9.43
N THR A 60 1.46 -4.93 -9.64
CA THR A 60 0.66 -4.25 -8.61
C THR A 60 -0.66 -4.97 -8.38
N LEU A 61 -1.25 -4.87 -7.19
CA LEU A 61 -2.60 -5.39 -6.92
C LEU A 61 -3.59 -4.24 -6.93
N ASN A 62 -4.35 -4.13 -8.01
CA ASN A 62 -5.39 -3.11 -8.16
C ASN A 62 -6.49 -3.51 -9.16
N ALA A 63 -7.40 -2.57 -9.42
CA ALA A 63 -8.53 -2.71 -10.34
C ALA A 63 -8.19 -3.13 -11.78
N GLN A 64 -6.98 -2.80 -12.23
CA GLN A 64 -6.54 -3.02 -13.60
C GLN A 64 -5.71 -4.30 -13.76
N THR A 65 -5.04 -4.73 -12.71
CA THR A 65 -4.11 -5.86 -12.76
C THR A 65 -4.71 -7.14 -12.19
N VAL A 66 -5.61 -7.05 -11.20
CA VAL A 66 -6.31 -8.20 -10.63
C VAL A 66 -7.49 -8.58 -11.55
N ARG A 67 -7.19 -9.33 -12.60
CA ARG A 67 -8.13 -9.76 -13.65
C ARG A 67 -7.94 -11.24 -13.98
N GLY A 68 -8.93 -11.82 -14.67
CA GLY A 68 -8.88 -13.24 -15.07
C GLY A 68 -8.69 -14.15 -13.86
N ASP A 69 -7.71 -15.03 -13.94
CA ASP A 69 -7.40 -16.04 -12.93
C ASP A 69 -6.79 -15.46 -11.65
N LEU A 70 -6.26 -14.23 -11.70
CA LEU A 70 -5.75 -13.53 -10.51
C LEU A 70 -6.87 -13.02 -9.60
N ARG A 71 -8.10 -12.85 -10.13
CA ARG A 71 -9.24 -12.42 -9.31
C ARG A 71 -9.90 -13.63 -8.66
N PRO A 72 -9.99 -13.70 -7.32
CA PRO A 72 -10.72 -14.78 -6.65
C PRO A 72 -12.16 -14.88 -7.18
N VAL A 73 -12.59 -16.10 -7.53
CA VAL A 73 -13.91 -16.35 -8.14
C VAL A 73 -15.09 -15.86 -7.29
N ALA A 74 -14.90 -15.81 -5.97
CA ALA A 74 -15.86 -15.28 -5.01
C ALA A 74 -16.13 -13.77 -5.19
N VAL A 75 -15.18 -13.02 -5.75
CA VAL A 75 -15.26 -11.57 -5.92
C VAL A 75 -15.90 -11.22 -7.27
N PRO A 76 -16.99 -10.43 -7.30
CA PRO A 76 -17.55 -9.89 -8.52
C PRO A 76 -16.55 -9.07 -9.34
N SER A 77 -16.87 -8.82 -10.60
CA SER A 77 -16.12 -7.83 -11.37
C SER A 77 -16.20 -6.45 -10.71
N ILE A 78 -15.15 -5.66 -10.85
CA ILE A 78 -15.08 -4.33 -10.25
C ILE A 78 -16.26 -3.44 -10.65
N ARG A 79 -16.71 -3.54 -11.91
CA ARG A 79 -17.89 -2.81 -12.42
C ARG A 79 -19.17 -3.16 -11.66
N VAL A 80 -19.35 -4.44 -11.32
CA VAL A 80 -20.52 -4.92 -10.58
C VAL A 80 -20.46 -4.49 -9.12
N MET A 81 -19.29 -4.63 -8.48
CA MET A 81 -19.06 -4.19 -7.10
C MET A 81 -19.27 -2.68 -6.94
N CYS A 82 -18.59 -1.86 -7.77
CA CYS A 82 -18.69 -0.41 -7.69
C CYS A 82 -20.12 0.06 -7.91
N ARG A 83 -20.82 -0.42 -8.93
CA ARG A 83 -22.22 -0.06 -9.18
C ARG A 83 -23.12 -0.39 -8.00
N PHE A 84 -22.92 -1.53 -7.36
CA PHE A 84 -23.72 -1.94 -6.20
C PHE A 84 -23.48 -1.05 -4.97
N LEU A 85 -22.22 -0.67 -4.72
CA LEU A 85 -21.84 0.17 -3.59
C LEU A 85 -22.21 1.64 -3.82
N GLN A 86 -22.04 2.16 -5.03
CA GLN A 86 -22.43 3.53 -5.39
C GLN A 86 -23.93 3.77 -5.26
N ARG A 87 -24.77 2.77 -5.56
CA ARG A 87 -26.23 2.82 -5.29
C ARG A 87 -26.58 2.95 -3.80
N ARG A 88 -25.60 2.78 -2.91
CA ARG A 88 -25.71 2.93 -1.45
C ARG A 88 -24.93 4.14 -0.94
N GLY A 89 -24.57 5.07 -1.82
CA GLY A 89 -23.88 6.31 -1.45
C GLY A 89 -22.39 6.14 -1.14
N VAL A 90 -21.76 5.03 -1.54
CA VAL A 90 -20.30 4.87 -1.44
C VAL A 90 -19.65 5.54 -2.64
N ASP A 91 -18.68 6.42 -2.41
CA ASP A 91 -17.92 7.04 -3.49
C ASP A 91 -17.08 6.01 -4.27
N ILE A 92 -16.62 6.37 -5.47
CA ILE A 92 -15.95 5.43 -6.36
C ILE A 92 -14.58 4.97 -5.82
N SER A 93 -13.85 5.86 -5.15
CA SER A 93 -12.52 5.54 -4.61
C SER A 93 -12.64 4.54 -3.47
N THR A 94 -13.56 4.78 -2.53
CA THR A 94 -13.89 3.85 -1.45
C THR A 94 -14.43 2.53 -2.00
N ALA A 95 -15.28 2.56 -3.04
CA ALA A 95 -15.78 1.33 -3.67
C ALA A 95 -14.65 0.49 -4.32
N ARG A 96 -13.65 1.13 -4.93
CA ARG A 96 -12.45 0.47 -5.45
C ARG A 96 -11.58 -0.11 -4.33
N ALA A 97 -11.42 0.61 -3.22
CA ALA A 97 -10.70 0.14 -2.04
C ALA A 97 -11.38 -1.09 -1.41
N LEU A 98 -12.70 -1.07 -1.26
CA LEU A 98 -13.49 -2.20 -0.77
C LEU A 98 -13.45 -3.40 -1.70
N TRP A 99 -13.41 -3.17 -3.02
CA TRP A 99 -13.20 -4.24 -3.99
C TRP A 99 -11.82 -4.87 -3.84
N LEU A 100 -10.76 -4.06 -3.70
CA LEU A 100 -9.40 -4.55 -3.48
C LEU A 100 -9.29 -5.33 -2.16
N ALA A 101 -9.89 -4.83 -1.09
CA ALA A 101 -9.98 -5.53 0.20
C ALA A 101 -10.71 -6.87 0.08
N SER A 102 -11.75 -6.95 -0.77
CA SER A 102 -12.45 -8.21 -1.06
C SER A 102 -11.55 -9.21 -1.78
N CYS A 103 -10.75 -8.75 -2.75
CA CYS A 103 -9.75 -9.57 -3.43
C CYS A 103 -8.71 -10.12 -2.44
N LEU A 104 -8.18 -9.28 -1.55
CA LEU A 104 -7.23 -9.70 -0.53
C LEU A 104 -7.84 -10.72 0.43
N ALA A 105 -9.01 -10.44 1.01
CA ALA A 105 -9.65 -11.34 1.97
C ALA A 105 -9.96 -12.72 1.35
N CYS A 106 -10.49 -12.75 0.13
CA CYS A 106 -10.75 -14.00 -0.59
C CYS A 106 -9.44 -14.74 -0.94
N ALA A 107 -8.40 -14.02 -1.38
CA ALA A 107 -7.12 -14.62 -1.76
C ALA A 107 -6.38 -15.20 -0.54
N THR A 108 -6.34 -14.47 0.59
CA THR A 108 -5.77 -14.98 1.85
C THR A 108 -6.49 -16.24 2.30
N ARG A 109 -7.81 -16.29 2.14
CA ARG A 109 -8.62 -17.45 2.49
C ARG A 109 -8.38 -18.65 1.56
N LEU A 110 -8.18 -18.41 0.27
CA LEU A 110 -7.76 -19.44 -0.70
C LEU A 110 -6.41 -20.04 -0.31
N VAL A 111 -5.42 -19.19 -0.01
CA VAL A 111 -4.08 -19.63 0.44
C VAL A 111 -4.17 -20.44 1.73
N ALA A 112 -4.97 -19.98 2.71
CA ALA A 112 -5.19 -20.71 3.96
C ALA A 112 -5.83 -22.09 3.78
N GLN A 113 -6.53 -22.32 2.66
CA GLN A 113 -7.12 -23.60 2.28
C GLN A 113 -6.22 -24.44 1.35
N GLY A 114 -4.99 -24.00 1.09
CA GLY A 114 -4.03 -24.71 0.26
C GLY A 114 -4.25 -24.54 -1.25
N HIS A 115 -5.07 -23.57 -1.67
CA HIS A 115 -5.18 -23.23 -3.09
C HIS A 115 -4.00 -22.39 -3.56
N GLU A 116 -3.54 -22.66 -4.78
CA GLU A 116 -2.51 -21.85 -5.42
C GLU A 116 -3.06 -20.47 -5.80
N VAL A 117 -2.37 -19.43 -5.37
CA VAL A 117 -2.63 -18.04 -5.74
C VAL A 117 -1.30 -17.46 -6.22
N GLY A 118 -1.26 -16.93 -7.44
CA GLY A 118 0.00 -16.51 -8.07
C GLY A 118 0.78 -15.45 -7.29
N PHE A 119 0.10 -14.66 -6.45
CA PHE A 119 0.69 -13.66 -5.57
C PHE A 119 0.62 -14.05 -4.08
N ALA A 120 0.48 -15.34 -3.76
CA ALA A 120 0.43 -15.84 -2.38
C ALA A 120 1.55 -15.35 -1.46
N PRO A 121 2.82 -15.16 -1.92
CA PRO A 121 3.88 -14.62 -1.05
C PRO A 121 3.57 -13.22 -0.51
N LEU A 122 2.83 -12.40 -1.26
CA LEU A 122 2.35 -11.08 -0.82
C LEU A 122 1.29 -11.16 0.28
N LEU A 123 0.68 -12.33 0.46
CA LEU A 123 -0.40 -12.59 1.41
C LEU A 123 0.07 -13.26 2.70
N SER A 124 1.39 -13.45 2.87
CA SER A 124 1.95 -14.04 4.08
C SER A 124 1.57 -13.22 5.32
N SER A 125 1.36 -13.89 6.45
CA SER A 125 1.02 -13.24 7.72
C SER A 125 2.11 -12.27 8.21
N SER A 126 3.37 -12.50 7.83
CA SER A 126 4.48 -11.59 8.09
C SER A 126 4.34 -10.26 7.34
N LEU A 127 3.86 -10.29 6.09
CA LEU A 127 3.61 -9.08 5.30
C LEU A 127 2.25 -8.46 5.59
N LEU A 128 1.25 -9.26 5.94
CA LEU A 128 -0.11 -8.84 6.25
C LEU A 128 -0.42 -9.12 7.72
N PRO A 129 0.29 -8.48 8.67
CA PRO A 129 0.01 -8.68 10.08
C PRO A 129 -1.39 -8.14 10.40
N LYS A 130 -2.02 -8.70 11.43
CA LYS A 130 -3.35 -8.23 11.87
C LYS A 130 -3.22 -6.80 12.43
N LEU A 131 -3.84 -5.86 11.75
CA LEU A 131 -3.79 -4.44 12.13
C LEU A 131 -4.91 -4.08 13.13
N PRO A 132 -4.63 -3.19 14.10
CA PRO A 132 -5.63 -2.68 15.03
C PRO A 132 -6.66 -1.79 14.31
N SER A 133 -7.76 -1.44 14.97
CA SER A 133 -8.77 -0.57 14.35
C SER A 133 -8.22 0.84 14.10
N PRO A 134 -8.35 1.40 12.87
CA PRO A 134 -7.95 2.78 12.59
C PRO A 134 -8.80 3.83 13.33
N PHE A 135 -9.97 3.44 13.85
CA PHE A 135 -10.92 4.33 14.52
C PHE A 135 -10.63 4.50 16.02
N VAL A 136 -9.50 3.98 16.50
CA VAL A 136 -9.01 4.22 17.85
C VAL A 136 -7.87 5.23 17.73
N GLU A 137 -7.98 6.34 18.47
CA GLU A 137 -7.06 7.49 18.38
C GLU A 137 -5.58 7.07 18.38
N ALA A 138 -5.22 6.14 19.27
CA ALA A 138 -3.86 5.63 19.42
C ALA A 138 -3.28 4.98 18.15
N TYR A 139 -4.10 4.61 17.16
CA TYR A 139 -3.71 3.92 15.92
C TYR A 139 -3.87 4.79 14.66
N VAL A 140 -4.47 5.98 14.75
CA VAL A 140 -4.78 6.86 13.60
C VAL A 140 -3.53 7.19 12.78
N GLY A 141 -2.40 7.46 13.44
CA GLY A 141 -1.14 7.82 12.78
C GLY A 141 -0.58 6.75 11.84
N GLY A 142 -1.10 5.52 11.90
CA GLY A 142 -0.70 4.42 11.04
C GLY A 142 -1.55 4.31 9.78
N TYR A 143 -2.52 5.21 9.59
CA TYR A 143 -3.46 5.21 8.47
C TYR A 143 -3.44 6.60 7.82
N PRO A 144 -2.58 6.82 6.80
CA PRO A 144 -2.30 8.15 6.26
C PRO A 144 -3.56 8.96 5.91
N ALA A 145 -4.49 8.37 5.15
CA ALA A 145 -5.72 9.07 4.74
C ALA A 145 -6.61 9.53 5.92
N ILE A 146 -6.56 8.82 7.04
CA ILE A 146 -7.35 9.16 8.24
C ILE A 146 -6.59 10.21 9.07
N SER A 147 -5.28 10.04 9.20
CA SER A 147 -4.39 11.01 9.82
C SER A 147 -4.51 12.37 9.14
N ASP A 148 -4.48 12.40 7.81
CA ASP A 148 -4.56 13.62 6.99
C ASP A 148 -5.94 14.28 7.13
N ALA A 149 -7.03 13.51 7.11
CA ALA A 149 -8.38 14.04 7.32
C ALA A 149 -8.58 14.64 8.74
N LEU A 150 -7.77 14.22 9.70
CA LEU A 150 -7.76 14.73 11.07
C LEU A 150 -6.66 15.77 11.32
N ALA A 151 -5.84 16.09 10.32
CA ALA A 151 -4.81 17.11 10.42
C ALA A 151 -5.48 18.48 10.63
N GLY A 152 -5.05 19.21 11.66
CA GLY A 152 -5.62 20.52 12.02
C GLY A 152 -6.89 20.47 12.89
N VAL A 153 -7.48 19.30 13.13
CA VAL A 153 -8.59 19.15 14.08
C VAL A 153 -8.02 19.01 15.49
N ALA A 154 -7.96 20.13 16.23
CA ALA A 154 -7.39 20.17 17.59
C ALA A 154 -8.34 19.70 18.70
N ASP A 155 -9.66 19.78 18.47
CA ASP A 155 -10.67 19.47 19.48
C ASP A 155 -10.91 17.95 19.61
N GLU A 156 -10.43 17.35 20.69
CA GLU A 156 -10.52 15.91 21.00
C GLU A 156 -11.95 15.34 20.92
N PRO A 157 -12.99 15.95 21.54
CA PRO A 157 -14.39 15.64 21.27
C PRO A 157 -14.76 15.53 19.79
N VAL A 158 -14.33 16.48 18.95
CA VAL A 158 -14.65 16.50 17.51
C VAL A 158 -13.93 15.37 16.79
N ARG A 159 -12.65 15.12 17.10
CA ARG A 159 -11.88 13.98 16.56
C ARG A 159 -12.56 12.65 16.87
N ARG A 160 -12.96 12.43 18.13
CA ARG A 160 -13.65 11.21 18.56
C ARG A 160 -15.01 11.04 17.90
N ALA A 161 -15.78 12.13 17.74
CA ALA A 161 -17.06 12.09 17.03
C ALA A 161 -16.84 11.71 15.56
N TYR A 162 -15.88 12.35 14.89
CA TYR A 162 -15.51 12.04 13.50
C TYR A 162 -15.11 10.57 13.34
N LEU A 163 -14.22 10.05 14.19
CA LEU A 163 -13.78 8.65 14.12
C LEU A 163 -14.94 7.66 14.35
N LYS A 164 -15.88 7.97 15.25
CA LYS A 164 -17.05 7.14 15.52
C LYS A 164 -18.03 7.12 14.35
N ASP A 165 -18.27 8.27 13.75
CA ASP A 165 -19.15 8.39 12.58
C ASP A 165 -18.53 7.66 11.39
N PHE A 166 -17.22 7.86 11.17
CA PHE A 166 -16.48 7.18 10.12
C PHE A 166 -16.43 5.66 10.34
N GLU A 167 -16.24 5.19 11.58
CA GLU A 167 -16.34 3.76 11.92
C GLU A 167 -17.71 3.19 11.55
N THR A 168 -18.78 3.90 11.91
CA THR A 168 -20.15 3.46 11.63
C THR A 168 -20.39 3.36 10.12
N GLN A 169 -19.92 4.35 9.37
CA GLN A 169 -19.99 4.37 7.91
C GLN A 169 -19.21 3.19 7.30
N VAL A 170 -17.93 3.01 7.66
CA VAL A 170 -17.09 1.93 7.14
C VAL A 170 -17.67 0.55 7.47
N ARG A 171 -18.20 0.35 8.69
CA ARG A 171 -18.87 -0.91 9.06
C ARG A 171 -20.10 -1.19 8.20
N SER A 172 -20.90 -0.16 7.90
CA SER A 172 -22.06 -0.28 7.00
C SER A 172 -21.61 -0.68 5.59
N GLN A 173 -20.57 -0.04 5.08
CA GLN A 173 -19.98 -0.33 3.76
C GLN A 173 -19.42 -1.75 3.68
N LEU A 174 -18.68 -2.21 4.70
CA LEU A 174 -18.15 -3.58 4.77
C LEU A 174 -19.25 -4.64 4.83
N ARG A 175 -20.36 -4.37 5.54
CA ARG A 175 -21.54 -5.25 5.51
C ARG A 175 -22.19 -5.29 4.14
N ALA A 176 -22.28 -4.16 3.43
CA ALA A 176 -22.77 -4.11 2.06
C ALA A 176 -21.85 -4.90 1.10
N THR A 177 -20.53 -4.75 1.25
CA THR A 177 -19.51 -5.52 0.52
C THR A 177 -19.65 -7.02 0.78
N HIS A 178 -19.78 -7.43 2.03
CA HIS A 178 -20.03 -8.83 2.37
C HIS A 178 -21.36 -9.36 1.76
N ALA A 179 -22.41 -8.54 1.76
CA ALA A 179 -23.71 -8.92 1.18
C ALA A 179 -23.62 -9.19 -0.33
N ILE A 180 -22.87 -8.38 -1.10
CA ILE A 180 -22.70 -8.63 -2.53
C ILE A 180 -21.80 -9.85 -2.81
N LEU A 181 -20.79 -10.11 -1.98
CA LEU A 181 -20.02 -11.36 -2.08
C LEU A 181 -20.94 -12.58 -1.85
N ARG A 182 -21.82 -12.53 -0.84
CA ARG A 182 -22.85 -13.57 -0.63
C ARG A 182 -23.82 -13.69 -1.79
N PHE A 183 -24.23 -12.58 -2.38
CA PHE A 183 -25.10 -12.59 -3.56
C PHE A 183 -24.41 -13.25 -4.75
N ASN A 184 -23.14 -12.94 -4.99
CA ASN A 184 -22.33 -13.55 -6.04
C ASN A 184 -22.18 -15.07 -5.83
N GLN A 185 -21.89 -15.48 -4.59
CA GLN A 185 -21.85 -16.87 -4.16
C GLN A 185 -23.18 -17.59 -4.46
N ARG A 186 -24.31 -17.02 -4.06
CA ARG A 186 -25.66 -17.59 -4.30
C ARG A 186 -26.01 -17.73 -5.78
N ARG A 187 -25.48 -16.84 -6.63
CA ARG A 187 -25.68 -16.92 -8.09
C ARG A 187 -24.84 -18.02 -8.73
N HIS A 188 -23.72 -18.40 -8.11
CA HIS A 188 -22.78 -19.37 -8.64
C HIS A 188 -22.38 -20.41 -7.58
N PRO A 189 -23.34 -21.12 -6.95
CA PRO A 189 -23.07 -21.95 -5.78
C PRO A 189 -22.15 -23.14 -6.10
N SER A 190 -22.19 -23.66 -7.33
CA SER A 190 -21.32 -24.75 -7.79
C SER A 190 -19.86 -24.32 -7.99
N ARG A 191 -19.58 -23.03 -8.19
CA ARG A 191 -18.23 -22.49 -8.41
C ARG A 191 -17.66 -21.78 -7.19
N ILE A 192 -18.53 -21.34 -6.28
CA ILE A 192 -18.16 -20.56 -5.10
C ILE A 192 -18.73 -21.28 -3.87
N PRO A 193 -18.00 -22.24 -3.30
CA PRO A 193 -18.32 -22.79 -2.00
C PRO A 193 -18.38 -21.70 -0.93
N LEU A 194 -19.27 -21.85 0.06
CA LEU A 194 -19.34 -20.92 1.20
C LEU A 194 -18.02 -20.84 1.97
N THR A 195 -17.22 -21.91 1.95
CA THR A 195 -15.90 -21.94 2.58
C THR A 195 -14.92 -20.95 1.96
N LEU A 196 -15.10 -20.53 0.70
CA LEU A 196 -14.25 -19.53 0.04
C LEU A 196 -14.66 -18.09 0.31
N LEU A 197 -15.82 -17.88 0.93
CA LEU A 197 -16.30 -16.54 1.24
C LEU A 197 -15.65 -16.03 2.53
N PRO A 198 -15.03 -14.83 2.52
CA PRO A 198 -14.50 -14.24 3.74
C PRO A 198 -15.62 -13.79 4.67
N THR A 199 -15.38 -13.94 5.96
CA THR A 199 -16.16 -13.34 7.04
C THR A 199 -16.06 -11.82 7.00
N VAL A 200 -16.96 -11.15 7.73
CA VAL A 200 -16.90 -9.69 7.89
C VAL A 200 -15.59 -9.27 8.56
N ASP A 201 -15.08 -10.04 9.52
CA ASP A 201 -13.83 -9.72 10.21
C ASP A 201 -12.60 -9.84 9.31
N GLU A 202 -12.56 -10.84 8.42
CA GLU A 202 -11.51 -10.95 7.40
C GLU A 202 -11.57 -9.79 6.41
N LEU A 203 -12.77 -9.35 6.00
CA LEU A 203 -12.93 -8.15 5.17
C LEU A 203 -12.47 -6.89 5.90
N CYS A 204 -12.80 -6.74 7.19
CA CYS A 204 -12.31 -5.64 8.02
C CYS A 204 -10.78 -5.64 8.08
N ALA A 205 -10.15 -6.80 8.31
CA ALA A 205 -8.70 -6.91 8.37
C ALA A 205 -8.04 -6.54 7.03
N ALA A 206 -8.55 -7.06 5.91
CA ALA A 206 -8.05 -6.72 4.58
C ALA A 206 -8.24 -5.24 4.24
N TYR A 207 -9.37 -4.64 4.64
CA TYR A 207 -9.63 -3.22 4.41
C TYR A 207 -8.67 -2.33 5.19
N ARG A 208 -8.28 -2.71 6.41
CA ARG A 208 -7.24 -2.01 7.18
C ARG A 208 -5.89 -2.04 6.45
N THR A 209 -5.51 -3.17 5.87
CA THR A 209 -4.29 -3.25 5.05
C THR A 209 -4.36 -2.28 3.88
N VAL A 210 -5.50 -2.22 3.18
CA VAL A 210 -5.69 -1.27 2.06
C VAL A 210 -5.54 0.17 2.58
N LEU A 211 -6.23 0.54 3.66
CA LEU A 211 -6.13 1.90 4.22
C LEU A 211 -4.73 2.28 4.70
N GLN A 212 -3.95 1.31 5.21
CA GLN A 212 -2.59 1.57 5.69
C GLN A 212 -1.59 1.68 4.55
N ARG A 213 -1.69 0.79 3.55
CA ARG A 213 -0.58 0.51 2.60
C ARG A 213 -0.87 0.87 1.16
N SER A 214 -2.13 1.13 0.79
CA SER A 214 -2.45 1.41 -0.61
C SER A 214 -1.93 2.78 -1.03
N VAL A 215 -1.28 2.81 -2.18
CA VAL A 215 -0.86 4.02 -2.87
C VAL A 215 -1.89 4.35 -3.94
N MET A 216 -2.23 5.63 -4.09
CA MET A 216 -3.11 6.09 -5.17
C MET A 216 -2.30 6.21 -6.46
N LEU A 217 -2.57 5.33 -7.42
CA LEU A 217 -1.92 5.37 -8.73
C LEU A 217 -2.89 5.87 -9.81
N PRO A 218 -2.41 6.60 -10.83
CA PRO A 218 -3.24 6.96 -11.96
C PRO A 218 -3.67 5.70 -12.73
N VAL A 219 -4.90 5.68 -13.21
CA VAL A 219 -5.39 4.69 -14.17
C VAL A 219 -4.40 4.59 -15.34
N ASP A 220 -4.13 3.37 -15.79
CA ASP A 220 -3.17 3.03 -16.85
C ASP A 220 -1.70 3.41 -16.54
N CYS A 221 -1.40 3.73 -15.27
CA CYS A 221 -0.07 4.13 -14.83
C CYS A 221 0.49 5.28 -15.69
N VAL A 222 -0.34 6.29 -15.94
CA VAL A 222 0.04 7.50 -16.70
C VAL A 222 1.37 8.03 -16.15
N PRO A 223 2.39 8.24 -17.00
CA PRO A 223 3.70 8.69 -16.54
C PRO A 223 3.66 10.04 -15.84
N SER A 224 4.35 10.14 -14.71
CA SER A 224 4.68 11.38 -14.01
C SER A 224 6.08 11.89 -14.37
N SER A 225 7.01 10.98 -14.70
CA SER A 225 8.40 11.32 -15.06
C SER A 225 8.46 12.38 -16.17
N PRO A 226 9.31 13.42 -16.05
CA PRO A 226 10.39 13.57 -15.07
C PRO A 226 9.96 14.11 -13.68
N GLY A 227 8.71 14.54 -13.51
CA GLY A 227 8.16 14.95 -12.21
C GLY A 227 7.87 13.75 -11.31
N ASP A 228 7.67 14.03 -10.02
CA ASP A 228 7.16 13.01 -9.12
C ASP A 228 5.64 12.83 -9.29
N LEU A 229 5.10 11.78 -8.68
CA LEU A 229 3.68 11.47 -8.79
C LEU A 229 2.82 12.51 -8.08
N ALA A 230 3.30 13.13 -7.00
CA ALA A 230 2.55 14.15 -6.28
C ALA A 230 2.35 15.38 -7.18
N ASP A 231 3.43 15.85 -7.82
CA ASP A 231 3.39 16.96 -8.78
C ASP A 231 2.36 16.68 -9.90
N LEU A 232 2.37 15.47 -10.47
CA LEU A 232 1.43 15.08 -11.53
C LEU A 232 -0.03 15.16 -11.06
N LEU A 233 -0.32 14.69 -9.84
CA LEU A 233 -1.67 14.67 -9.28
C LEU A 233 -2.17 16.08 -8.94
N GLU A 234 -1.28 16.98 -8.52
CA GLU A 234 -1.58 18.38 -8.27
C GLU A 234 -1.82 19.16 -9.58
N GLU A 235 -0.94 19.00 -10.57
CA GLU A 235 -1.00 19.71 -11.85
C GLU A 235 -2.21 19.31 -12.70
N LYS A 236 -2.59 18.03 -12.68
CA LYS A 236 -3.66 17.48 -13.51
C LYS A 236 -4.88 17.09 -12.68
N GLN A 237 -5.59 18.12 -12.24
CA GLN A 237 -6.90 17.96 -11.60
C GLN A 237 -7.84 17.14 -12.51
N GLY A 238 -8.30 15.99 -12.00
CA GLY A 238 -9.21 15.10 -12.74
C GLY A 238 -8.56 13.82 -13.29
N ILE A 239 -7.27 13.57 -13.05
CA ILE A 239 -6.71 12.23 -13.25
C ILE A 239 -7.49 11.22 -12.41
N ASP A 240 -8.02 10.19 -13.07
CA ASP A 240 -8.66 9.08 -12.36
C ASP A 240 -7.59 8.24 -11.66
N VAL A 241 -7.72 8.11 -10.34
CA VAL A 241 -6.78 7.38 -9.49
C VAL A 241 -7.42 6.16 -8.85
N LEU A 242 -6.62 5.17 -8.52
CA LEU A 242 -7.08 3.92 -7.95
C LEU A 242 -6.15 3.43 -6.82
N PRO A 243 -6.71 2.90 -5.72
CA PRO A 243 -5.91 2.33 -4.64
C PRO A 243 -5.17 1.10 -5.16
N SER A 244 -3.87 1.06 -4.91
CA SER A 244 -2.97 0.02 -5.38
C SER A 244 -2.05 -0.45 -4.28
N LEU A 245 -1.94 -1.77 -4.09
CA LEU A 245 -0.83 -2.34 -3.33
C LEU A 245 0.32 -2.62 -4.29
N VAL A 246 1.43 -1.94 -4.08
CA VAL A 246 2.60 -1.99 -4.95
C VAL A 246 3.70 -2.70 -4.20
N PRO A 247 4.07 -3.95 -4.55
CA PRO A 247 4.95 -4.77 -3.73
C PRO A 247 6.26 -4.07 -3.38
N GLY A 248 6.54 -3.95 -2.08
CA GLY A 248 7.73 -3.29 -1.55
C GLY A 248 7.56 -1.80 -1.36
N ILE A 249 6.95 -1.10 -2.32
CA ILE A 249 6.62 0.33 -2.19
C ILE A 249 5.54 0.53 -1.11
N ASP A 250 4.58 -0.38 -1.04
CA ASP A 250 3.51 -0.42 -0.03
C ASP A 250 3.99 -0.73 1.40
N ILE A 251 5.29 -0.95 1.62
CA ILE A 251 5.94 -1.09 2.93
C ILE A 251 6.60 0.23 3.36
N ILE A 252 6.91 1.12 2.41
CA ILE A 252 7.57 2.38 2.70
C ILE A 252 6.58 3.26 3.48
N ARG A 253 7.01 3.84 4.60
CA ARG A 253 6.11 4.62 5.45
C ARG A 253 6.09 6.09 5.03
N SER A 254 4.99 6.75 5.34
CA SER A 254 4.97 8.21 5.34
C SER A 254 5.83 8.73 6.50
N PRO A 255 6.62 9.79 6.31
CA PRO A 255 7.33 10.45 7.41
C PRO A 255 6.41 10.94 8.53
N THR A 256 5.17 11.34 8.19
CA THR A 256 4.16 11.80 9.15
C THR A 256 3.54 10.65 9.94
N GLY A 257 3.67 9.41 9.44
CA GLY A 257 3.08 8.23 10.04
C GLY A 257 4.01 7.62 11.08
N TYR A 258 3.69 7.85 12.36
CA TYR A 258 4.43 7.38 13.53
C TYR A 258 5.96 7.59 13.45
N PRO A 259 6.51 8.62 14.13
CA PRO A 259 7.95 8.79 14.19
C PRO A 259 8.60 7.53 14.77
N PRO A 260 9.73 7.05 14.22
CA PRO A 260 10.42 5.90 14.74
C PRO A 260 10.73 6.13 16.22
N VAL A 261 10.38 5.14 17.05
CA VAL A 261 10.78 5.13 18.47
C VAL A 261 12.29 5.01 18.48
N THR A 262 12.99 6.14 18.61
CA THR A 262 14.42 6.15 18.94
C THR A 262 14.58 5.35 20.21
N SER A 263 15.33 4.26 20.10
CA SER A 263 15.61 3.29 21.14
C SER A 263 15.89 3.97 22.48
N VAL A 264 15.06 3.66 23.47
CA VAL A 264 15.31 3.94 24.88
C VAL A 264 16.59 3.19 25.28
N ALA A 265 17.72 3.89 25.26
CA ALA A 265 18.97 3.42 25.85
C ALA A 265 19.89 4.60 26.20
N GLY A 266 19.73 5.11 27.43
CA GLY A 266 20.83 5.49 28.31
C GLY A 266 21.62 6.77 28.02
N ASN A 267 21.39 7.78 28.86
CA ASN A 267 22.38 8.72 29.39
C ASN A 267 23.45 9.26 28.43
N SER A 268 23.17 10.39 27.81
CA SER A 268 24.21 11.37 27.47
C SER A 268 23.58 12.74 27.48
N SER A 269 23.88 13.50 28.54
CA SER A 269 23.76 14.95 28.57
C SER A 269 24.53 15.54 27.38
N GLY A 270 23.83 15.76 26.28
CA GLY A 270 24.32 16.40 25.08
C GLY A 270 23.21 17.30 24.57
N THR A 271 23.53 18.58 24.47
CA THR A 271 22.80 19.67 23.80
C THR A 271 21.79 19.18 22.73
N PRO A 272 20.60 19.81 22.62
CA PRO A 272 19.59 19.43 21.63
C PRO A 272 20.19 19.56 20.24
N ILE A 273 20.68 18.45 19.71
CA ILE A 273 21.08 18.33 18.31
C ILE A 273 19.78 18.54 17.57
N ALA A 274 19.73 19.65 16.82
CA ALA A 274 18.72 20.03 15.84
C ALA A 274 17.69 18.92 15.61
N GLY A 275 16.57 19.03 16.33
CA GLY A 275 15.44 18.14 16.13
C GLY A 275 14.93 18.24 14.69
N ASP A 276 14.34 17.13 14.25
CA ASP A 276 13.29 17.09 13.24
C ASP A 276 13.64 17.16 11.74
N GLU A 277 14.90 17.06 11.32
CA GLU A 277 15.19 16.74 9.90
C GLU A 277 15.13 15.23 9.59
N SER A 278 15.20 14.35 10.60
CA SER A 278 15.34 12.89 10.35
C SER A 278 14.09 12.25 9.73
N ASN A 279 12.94 12.90 9.84
CA ASN A 279 11.68 12.39 9.31
C ASN A 279 11.24 13.17 8.07
N ALA A 280 12.14 13.78 7.31
CA ALA A 280 11.79 14.21 5.95
C ALA A 280 11.73 12.97 5.03
N ALA A 281 10.77 12.94 4.09
CA ALA A 281 10.75 11.92 3.05
C ALA A 281 12.11 11.88 2.34
N ASN A 282 12.73 10.70 2.27
CA ASN A 282 14.03 10.49 1.63
C ASN A 282 13.91 9.79 0.27
N CYS A 283 12.67 9.52 -0.14
CA CYS A 283 12.32 8.96 -1.43
C CYS A 283 11.17 9.75 -2.08
N SER A 284 11.13 9.71 -3.41
CA SER A 284 10.06 10.21 -4.26
C SER A 284 9.47 9.07 -5.11
N LEU A 285 8.18 9.16 -5.41
CA LEU A 285 7.47 8.17 -6.21
C LEU A 285 7.28 8.68 -7.63
N HIS A 286 7.53 7.84 -8.61
CA HIS A 286 7.37 8.16 -10.02
C HIS A 286 6.58 7.05 -10.71
N THR A 287 5.82 7.43 -11.72
CA THR A 287 5.27 6.51 -12.72
C THR A 287 5.94 6.81 -14.05
N CYS A 288 6.33 5.77 -14.79
CA CYS A 288 7.04 5.95 -16.04
C CYS A 288 6.84 4.76 -16.99
N VAL A 289 7.31 4.91 -18.21
CA VAL A 289 7.58 3.78 -19.10
C VAL A 289 8.98 3.29 -18.82
N GLN A 290 9.25 2.00 -18.98
CA GLN A 290 10.58 1.40 -18.91
C GLN A 290 11.61 2.14 -19.79
N SER A 291 11.15 2.81 -20.86
CA SER A 291 11.92 3.59 -21.83
C SER A 291 12.15 5.07 -21.50
N ASP A 292 11.39 5.61 -20.53
CA ASP A 292 11.26 7.06 -20.33
C ASP A 292 11.74 7.51 -18.94
N PHE A 293 12.47 6.64 -18.25
CA PHE A 293 13.00 6.96 -16.94
C PHE A 293 14.31 7.73 -17.06
N ILE A 294 14.28 9.00 -16.64
CA ILE A 294 15.46 9.85 -16.46
C ILE A 294 15.64 10.04 -14.96
N SER A 295 16.77 9.56 -14.43
CA SER A 295 17.09 9.80 -13.02
C SER A 295 17.15 11.31 -12.76
N PRO A 296 16.40 11.85 -11.78
CA PRO A 296 16.36 13.29 -11.53
C PRO A 296 17.73 13.85 -11.14
N GLY A 297 18.56 13.04 -10.47
CA GLY A 297 19.92 13.42 -10.06
C GLY A 297 20.95 13.34 -11.19
N THR A 298 20.98 12.25 -11.96
CA THR A 298 22.05 12.04 -12.95
C THR A 298 21.71 12.54 -14.35
N ARG A 299 20.44 12.85 -14.63
CA ARG A 299 19.91 13.25 -15.94
C ARG A 299 20.21 12.27 -17.09
N ARG A 300 20.56 11.02 -16.79
CA ARG A 300 20.79 9.99 -17.81
C ARG A 300 19.47 9.37 -18.28
N ARG A 301 19.24 9.38 -19.60
CA ARG A 301 18.12 8.69 -20.28
C ARG A 301 18.45 7.21 -20.48
N VAL A 302 17.50 6.33 -20.19
CA VAL A 302 17.55 4.90 -20.58
C VAL A 302 16.44 4.66 -21.60
N LEU A 303 16.81 4.50 -22.88
CA LEU A 303 15.94 4.46 -24.05
C LEU A 303 15.50 3.01 -24.39
N LEU A 304 14.23 2.80 -24.80
CA LEU A 304 13.77 1.73 -25.75
C LEU A 304 12.24 1.76 -25.97
N GLU A 305 11.81 2.17 -27.16
CA GLU A 305 10.45 2.51 -27.63
C GLU A 305 9.27 1.53 -27.41
N THR A 306 8.06 2.11 -27.51
CA THR A 306 6.68 1.59 -27.74
C THR A 306 5.92 0.96 -26.55
N GLU A 307 4.82 1.63 -26.13
CA GLU A 307 4.06 1.43 -24.89
C GLU A 307 2.88 0.42 -24.98
N PRO A 308 3.02 -0.80 -24.47
CA PRO A 308 1.96 -1.53 -23.79
C PRO A 308 1.97 -1.25 -22.27
N LEU A 309 0.86 -1.52 -21.59
CA LEU A 309 0.76 -1.46 -20.11
C LEU A 309 1.87 -2.29 -19.43
N SER A 310 2.36 -3.35 -20.09
CA SER A 310 3.47 -4.18 -19.63
C SER A 310 4.81 -3.44 -19.50
N ASN A 311 4.97 -2.30 -20.18
CA ASN A 311 6.18 -1.49 -20.10
C ASN A 311 6.07 -0.39 -19.02
N ARG A 312 4.90 -0.20 -18.41
CA ARG A 312 4.70 0.79 -17.34
C ARG A 312 5.36 0.31 -16.04
N ARG A 313 5.96 1.26 -15.33
CA ARG A 313 6.71 1.04 -14.09
C ARG A 313 6.28 2.04 -13.04
N VAL A 314 6.23 1.57 -11.79
CA VAL A 314 6.19 2.41 -10.60
C VAL A 314 7.59 2.39 -10.00
N VAL A 315 8.21 3.56 -9.86
CA VAL A 315 9.61 3.70 -9.52
C VAL A 315 9.76 4.55 -8.27
N VAL A 316 10.58 4.11 -7.33
CA VAL A 316 10.99 4.90 -6.17
C VAL A 316 12.41 5.35 -6.38
N CYS A 317 12.64 6.65 -6.24
CA CYS A 317 13.96 7.26 -6.31
C CYS A 317 14.34 7.84 -4.96
N SER A 318 15.63 7.79 -4.61
CA SER A 318 16.13 8.49 -3.44
C SER A 318 16.23 10.00 -3.74
N THR A 319 15.77 10.84 -2.83
CA THR A 319 15.90 12.31 -2.95
C THR A 319 17.20 12.83 -2.34
N LYS A 320 17.81 12.03 -1.45
CA LYS A 320 19.11 12.29 -0.80
C LYS A 320 19.92 11.00 -0.71
N GLU A 321 21.17 11.10 -0.25
CA GLU A 321 21.96 9.91 0.07
C GLU A 321 21.34 9.17 1.25
N ILE A 322 21.26 7.83 1.15
CA ILE A 322 20.68 6.96 2.17
C ILE A 322 21.77 6.01 2.67
N LYS A 323 21.99 6.00 3.98
CA LYS A 323 23.02 5.17 4.63
C LYS A 323 22.54 3.74 4.83
N VAL A 324 23.49 2.82 5.01
CA VAL A 324 23.18 1.43 5.40
C VAL A 324 22.41 1.43 6.72
N GLY A 325 21.31 0.70 6.76
CA GLY A 325 20.41 0.57 7.91
C GLY A 325 19.36 1.68 8.04
N GLU A 326 19.46 2.75 7.24
CA GLU A 326 18.48 3.84 7.22
C GLU A 326 17.15 3.37 6.64
N GLU A 327 16.05 3.88 7.21
CA GLU A 327 14.69 3.60 6.76
C GLU A 327 14.33 4.43 5.53
N LEU A 328 13.56 3.86 4.63
CA LEU A 328 12.97 4.56 3.51
C LEU A 328 11.65 5.22 3.93
N PHE A 329 11.46 6.48 3.55
CA PHE A 329 10.26 7.27 3.78
C PHE A 329 9.81 7.91 2.48
N LEU A 330 8.51 7.80 2.18
CA LEU A 330 7.90 8.30 0.94
C LEU A 330 6.82 9.33 1.29
N SER A 331 6.83 10.48 0.65
CA SER A 331 5.67 11.37 0.66
C SER A 331 4.67 10.87 -0.37
N TYR A 332 3.46 10.54 0.06
CA TYR A 332 2.46 9.92 -0.81
C TYR A 332 1.65 10.92 -1.65
N GLY A 333 1.89 12.22 -1.53
CA GLY A 333 1.13 13.27 -2.21
C GLY A 333 -0.35 13.16 -1.89
N SER A 334 -0.80 13.75 -0.77
CA SER A 334 -2.23 13.80 -0.42
C SER A 334 -2.98 14.87 -1.19
#